data_AF-A0A8X8WC09-F1
#
_entry.id   AF-A0A8X8WC09-F1
#
_cell.length_a   1.000
_cell.length_b   1.000
_cell.length_c   1.000
_cell.angle_alpha   90.00
_cell.angle_beta   90.00
_cell.angle_gamma   90.00
#
_symmetry.space_group_name_H-M   'P 1'
#
loop_
_entity.id
_entity.type
_entity.pdbx_description
1 polymer ?
#
loop_
_entity_poly.entity_id
_entity_poly.type
_entity_poly.pdbx_seq_one_letter_code
_entity_poly.pdbx_strand_id
1 'polypeptide(L)'
;MSTAAQAFSGNLKKALAGLRRIELDGLRWRVFDAKGQVLGRLASQIATVVQGKDKPTYAPNRDDGDMCIIINAKDVCVTGRKMTDKFYRYIGHLKERSLKDQMAKDPTEVIRKAIMRMLPRNKLRDDRDRKLRIFAGSEHPFGDRAIEPYVMPPRQVREMRPRARRAMIRAQKKAEEQAQGTTNTKKGKKRDKPEAEISA
;
A
#
# COMPACT_ATOMS: atom_id res chain seq x y z
N MET A 1 2.75 19.52 20.08
CA MET A 1 3.21 18.52 21.06
C MET A 1 4.56 18.00 20.59
N SER A 2 5.63 18.34 21.32
CA SER A 2 7.00 17.93 20.99
C SER A 2 7.13 16.42 21.23
N THR A 3 7.34 15.65 20.16
CA THR A 3 7.67 14.23 20.27
C THR A 3 9.13 14.10 20.71
N ALA A 4 9.33 13.70 21.97
CA ALA A 4 10.63 13.38 22.53
C ALA A 4 11.42 12.42 21.61
N ALA A 5 12.71 12.71 21.42
CA ALA A 5 13.62 11.87 20.66
C ALA A 5 13.64 10.45 21.26
N GLN A 6 13.00 9.49 20.57
CA GLN A 6 13.09 8.09 20.95
C GLN A 6 14.54 7.63 20.77
N ALA A 7 15.13 7.05 21.83
CA ALA A 7 16.46 6.47 21.78
C ALA A 7 16.49 5.36 20.73
N PHE A 8 17.20 5.60 19.62
CA PHE A 8 17.24 4.66 18.51
C PHE A 8 18.11 3.46 18.85
N SER A 9 17.48 2.31 19.06
CA SER A 9 18.13 1.03 19.40
C SER A 9 18.81 0.33 18.20
N GLY A 10 18.68 0.88 16.99
CA GLY A 10 19.12 0.25 15.75
C GLY A 10 20.53 0.60 15.28
N ASN A 11 20.91 0.07 14.12
CA ASN A 11 22.22 0.32 13.51
C ASN A 11 22.32 1.74 12.91
N LEU A 12 22.94 2.65 13.66
CA LEU A 12 23.16 4.05 13.28
C LEU A 12 23.99 4.21 11.99
N LYS A 13 25.00 3.36 11.77
CA LYS A 13 25.83 3.42 10.55
C LYS A 13 24.98 3.19 9.30
N LYS A 14 24.06 2.21 9.35
CA LYS A 14 23.14 1.92 8.24
C LYS A 14 22.13 3.05 8.04
N ALA A 15 21.65 3.67 9.12
CA ALA A 15 20.71 4.78 9.04
C ALA A 15 21.33 6.02 8.37
N LEU A 16 22.57 6.34 8.75
CA LEU A 16 23.31 7.51 8.27
C LEU A 16 24.06 7.28 6.95
N ALA A 17 24.13 6.03 6.48
CA ALA A 17 24.85 5.67 5.26
C ALA A 17 24.31 6.41 4.02
N GLY A 18 25.22 7.09 3.30
CA GLY A 18 24.91 7.77 2.04
C GLY A 18 24.39 9.20 2.18
N LEU A 19 24.09 9.68 3.40
CA LEU A 19 23.67 11.07 3.65
C LEU A 19 24.76 12.07 3.27
N ARG A 20 26.04 11.70 3.42
CA ARG A 20 27.19 12.57 3.08
C ARG A 20 27.26 12.99 1.61
N ARG A 21 26.53 12.31 0.71
CA ARG A 21 26.52 12.61 -0.73
C ARG A 21 25.36 13.52 -1.15
N ILE A 22 24.48 13.91 -0.22
CA ILE A 22 23.32 14.73 -0.52
C ILE A 22 23.45 16.05 0.23
N GLU A 23 23.04 17.14 -0.43
CA GLU A 23 22.83 18.43 0.22
C GLU A 23 21.55 18.34 1.05
N LEU A 24 21.70 18.45 2.37
CA LEU A 24 20.60 18.26 3.33
C LEU A 24 19.94 19.59 3.73
N ASP A 25 20.56 20.70 3.35
CA ASP A 25 20.15 22.04 3.74
C ASP A 25 18.96 22.49 2.90
N GLY A 26 17.91 23.00 3.57
CA GLY A 26 16.68 23.47 2.93
C GLY A 26 15.70 22.36 2.49
N LEU A 27 16.02 21.07 2.67
CA LEU A 27 15.09 19.98 2.39
C LEU A 27 14.13 19.76 3.57
N ARG A 28 12.85 19.50 3.27
CA ARG A 28 11.89 19.09 4.30
C ARG A 28 12.05 17.62 4.62
N TRP A 29 11.82 17.28 5.88
CA TRP A 29 11.89 15.93 6.40
C TRP A 29 10.48 15.44 6.67
N ARG A 30 10.08 14.35 6.01
CA ARG A 30 8.76 13.77 6.19
C ARG A 30 8.81 12.37 6.75
N VAL A 31 7.97 12.11 7.74
CA VAL A 31 7.80 10.76 8.31
C VAL A 31 6.52 10.13 7.78
N PHE A 32 6.66 8.90 7.28
CA PHE A 32 5.58 8.06 6.79
C PHE A 32 5.45 6.83 7.69
N ASP A 33 4.28 6.65 8.28
CA ASP A 33 3.96 5.40 8.99
C ASP A 33 3.44 4.34 7.99
N ALA A 34 4.15 3.22 7.89
CA ALA A 34 3.76 2.11 7.03
C ALA A 34 2.75 1.16 7.69
N LYS A 35 2.46 1.31 8.98
CA LYS A 35 1.58 0.42 9.74
C LYS A 35 0.17 0.37 9.13
N GLY A 36 -0.27 -0.84 8.76
CA GLY A 36 -1.60 -1.05 8.18
C GLY A 36 -1.77 -0.51 6.75
N GLN A 37 -0.73 0.10 6.17
CA GLN A 37 -0.80 0.68 4.83
C GLN A 37 -0.54 -0.35 3.74
N VAL A 38 -1.20 -0.19 2.60
CA VAL A 38 -1.00 -1.08 1.46
C VAL A 38 0.28 -0.71 0.73
N LEU A 39 1.24 -1.65 0.64
CA LEU A 39 2.59 -1.47 0.08
C LEU A 39 2.64 -0.60 -1.19
N GLY A 40 1.86 -0.95 -2.21
CA GLY A 40 1.90 -0.24 -3.49
C GLY A 40 1.31 1.17 -3.44
N ARG A 41 0.33 1.43 -2.57
CA ARG A 41 -0.26 2.75 -2.40
C ARG A 41 0.68 3.68 -1.67
N LEU A 42 1.26 3.17 -0.58
CA LEU A 42 2.28 3.85 0.18
C LEU A 42 3.49 4.20 -0.71
N ALA A 43 4.02 3.22 -1.45
CA ALA A 43 5.17 3.43 -2.34
C ALA A 43 4.92 4.49 -3.41
N SER A 44 3.71 4.58 -3.95
CA SER A 44 3.35 5.59 -4.97
C SER A 44 3.40 7.02 -4.41
N GLN A 45 2.82 7.23 -3.22
CA GLN A 45 2.85 8.53 -2.57
C GLN A 45 4.29 8.95 -2.20
N ILE A 46 5.07 8.01 -1.66
CA ILE A 46 6.47 8.27 -1.34
C ILE A 46 7.26 8.61 -2.61
N ALA A 47 7.06 7.89 -3.71
CA ALA A 47 7.75 8.17 -4.97
C ALA A 47 7.43 9.58 -5.51
N THR A 48 6.21 10.08 -5.31
CA THR A 48 5.81 11.45 -5.69
C THR A 48 6.54 12.50 -4.84
N VAL A 49 6.59 12.29 -3.52
CA VAL A 49 7.25 13.22 -2.58
C VAL A 49 8.76 13.23 -2.75
N VAL A 50 9.39 12.08 -2.98
CA VAL A 50 10.82 11.96 -3.27
C VAL A 50 11.18 12.58 -4.63
N GLN A 51 10.25 12.62 -5.58
CA GLN A 51 10.45 13.37 -6.82
C GLN A 51 10.24 14.87 -6.65
N GLY A 52 9.61 15.31 -5.55
CA GLY A 52 9.24 16.72 -5.32
C GLY A 52 8.02 17.19 -6.12
N LYS A 53 7.28 16.27 -6.76
CA LYS A 53 6.12 16.58 -7.61
C LYS A 53 4.92 17.14 -6.85
N ASP A 54 4.94 17.02 -5.54
CA ASP A 54 3.96 17.62 -4.64
C ASP A 54 4.20 19.12 -4.39
N LYS A 55 5.39 19.63 -4.74
CA LYS A 55 5.71 21.05 -4.68
C LYS A 55 5.42 21.73 -6.02
N PRO A 56 4.90 22.96 -6.02
CA PRO A 56 4.71 23.72 -7.25
C PRO A 56 6.03 24.10 -7.93
N THR A 57 7.14 24.08 -7.20
CA THR A 57 8.51 24.36 -7.69
C THR A 57 9.15 23.18 -8.43
N TYR A 58 8.40 22.12 -8.72
CA TYR A 58 8.94 20.90 -9.34
C TYR A 58 9.52 21.19 -10.73
N ALA A 59 10.81 20.87 -10.90
CA ALA A 59 11.49 20.84 -12.18
C ALA A 59 11.98 19.41 -12.49
N PRO A 60 11.70 18.84 -13.68
CA PRO A 60 12.01 17.44 -13.99
C PRO A 60 13.51 17.13 -14.09
N ASN A 61 14.33 18.15 -14.39
CA ASN A 61 15.79 18.05 -14.53
C ASN A 61 16.54 18.22 -13.21
N ARG A 62 15.88 18.70 -12.14
CA ARG A 62 16.46 18.95 -10.83
C ARG A 62 15.92 17.96 -9.79
N ASP A 63 16.65 17.78 -8.69
CA ASP A 63 16.25 16.92 -7.58
C ASP A 63 15.89 17.72 -6.32
N ASP A 64 14.70 18.35 -6.34
CA ASP A 64 14.17 19.14 -5.22
C ASP A 64 13.23 18.35 -4.29
N GLY A 65 13.28 17.01 -4.39
CA GLY A 65 12.48 16.11 -3.58
C GLY A 65 12.86 16.12 -2.10
N ASP A 66 11.86 15.85 -1.26
CA ASP A 66 12.00 15.87 0.20
C ASP A 66 12.61 14.55 0.75
N MET A 67 13.21 14.65 1.94
CA MET A 67 13.74 13.49 2.65
C MET A 67 12.58 12.70 3.25
N CYS A 68 12.49 11.41 2.93
CA CYS A 68 11.39 10.56 3.42
C CYS A 68 11.93 9.50 4.37
N ILE A 69 11.42 9.54 5.60
CA ILE A 69 11.65 8.53 6.64
C ILE A 69 10.40 7.65 6.70
N ILE A 70 10.58 6.34 6.59
CA ILE A 70 9.50 5.36 6.68
C ILE A 70 9.72 4.51 7.92
N ILE A 71 8.70 4.45 8.77
CA ILE A 71 8.70 3.65 10.00
C ILE A 71 7.71 2.49 9.89
N ASN A 72 7.84 1.52 10.79
CA ASN A 72 6.99 0.33 10.88
C ASN A 72 6.94 -0.51 9.59
N ALA A 73 8.06 -0.64 8.88
CA ALA A 73 8.10 -1.40 7.62
C ALA A 73 7.68 -2.88 7.77
N LYS A 74 7.78 -3.44 8.99
CA LYS A 74 7.34 -4.81 9.30
C LYS A 74 5.81 -4.98 9.23
N ASP A 75 5.06 -3.92 9.51
CA ASP A 75 3.60 -3.92 9.64
C ASP A 75 2.90 -3.50 8.34
N VAL A 76 3.62 -3.52 7.21
CA VAL A 76 3.07 -3.17 5.90
C VAL A 76 2.12 -4.27 5.41
N CYS A 77 0.98 -3.86 4.86
CA CYS A 77 -0.04 -4.79 4.39
C CYS A 77 0.07 -5.05 2.89
N VAL A 78 -0.22 -6.30 2.50
CA VAL A 78 -0.37 -6.70 1.10
C VAL A 78 -1.70 -7.43 0.95
N THR A 79 -2.48 -7.05 -0.07
CA THR A 79 -3.83 -7.58 -0.30
C THR A 79 -3.80 -8.91 -1.07
N GLY A 80 -4.71 -9.83 -0.74
CA GLY A 80 -4.90 -11.09 -1.48
C GLY A 80 -3.83 -12.14 -1.18
N ARG A 81 -3.57 -13.04 -2.15
CA ARG A 81 -2.58 -14.14 -2.01
C ARG A 81 -1.14 -13.73 -2.34
N LYS A 82 -0.88 -12.43 -2.48
CA LYS A 82 0.43 -11.92 -2.89
C LYS A 82 1.57 -12.25 -1.92
N MET A 83 1.27 -12.52 -0.65
CA MET A 83 2.27 -12.92 0.33
C MET A 83 3.02 -14.21 -0.08
N THR A 84 2.31 -15.15 -0.71
CA THR A 84 2.88 -16.41 -1.21
C THR A 84 3.24 -16.31 -2.69
N ASP A 85 2.41 -15.65 -3.49
CA ASP A 85 2.51 -15.71 -4.96
C ASP A 85 3.57 -14.74 -5.53
N LYS A 86 4.02 -13.75 -4.75
CA LYS A 86 5.00 -12.76 -5.20
C LYS A 86 6.41 -13.23 -4.89
N PHE A 87 7.24 -13.34 -5.92
CA PHE A 87 8.64 -13.74 -5.79
C PHE A 87 9.62 -12.60 -6.14
N TYR A 88 10.75 -12.56 -5.43
CA TYR A 88 11.90 -11.71 -5.72
C TYR A 88 13.02 -12.56 -6.32
N ARG A 89 13.46 -12.20 -7.53
CA ARG A 89 14.56 -12.86 -8.25
C ARG A 89 15.87 -12.10 -8.08
N TYR A 90 16.97 -12.84 -7.92
CA TYR A 90 18.34 -12.34 -7.79
C TYR A 90 19.20 -12.87 -8.93
N ILE A 91 20.20 -12.10 -9.38
CA ILE A 91 21.03 -12.40 -10.56
C ILE A 91 22.09 -13.48 -10.23
N GLY A 92 22.42 -14.33 -11.22
CA GLY A 92 23.47 -15.35 -11.15
C GLY A 92 22.89 -16.76 -11.32
N HIS A 93 22.26 -17.27 -10.27
CA HIS A 93 21.44 -18.49 -10.32
C HIS A 93 19.97 -18.11 -10.20
N LEU A 94 19.04 -19.01 -10.54
CA LEU A 94 17.59 -18.79 -10.34
C LEU A 94 17.25 -18.85 -8.83
N LYS A 95 17.75 -17.86 -8.07
CA LYS A 95 17.48 -17.67 -6.65
C LYS A 95 16.20 -16.85 -6.54
N GLU A 96 15.14 -17.54 -6.18
CA GLU A 96 13.85 -16.94 -5.90
C GLU A 96 13.60 -16.91 -4.39
N ARG A 97 12.99 -15.83 -3.92
CA ARG A 97 12.50 -15.73 -2.54
C ARG A 97 11.06 -15.25 -2.55
N SER A 98 10.18 -15.91 -1.82
CA SER A 98 8.80 -15.45 -1.66
C SER A 98 8.75 -14.12 -0.91
N LEU A 99 7.66 -13.36 -1.07
CA LEU A 99 7.45 -12.13 -0.32
C LEU A 99 7.41 -12.40 1.19
N LYS A 100 6.80 -13.51 1.62
CA LYS A 100 6.77 -13.96 3.02
C LYS A 100 8.19 -14.08 3.59
N ASP A 101 9.06 -14.80 2.90
CA ASP A 101 10.44 -15.01 3.37
C ASP A 101 11.26 -13.70 3.30
N GLN A 102 10.99 -12.86 2.30
CA GLN A 102 11.64 -11.56 2.18
C GLN A 102 11.23 -10.61 3.32
N MET A 103 9.96 -10.64 3.75
CA MET A 103 9.48 -9.86 4.89
C MET A 103 10.06 -10.36 6.21
N ALA A 104 10.24 -11.68 6.37
CA ALA A 104 10.89 -12.25 7.56
C ALA A 104 12.38 -11.88 7.63
N LYS A 105 13.08 -11.85 6.48
CA LYS A 105 14.50 -11.52 6.44
C LYS A 105 14.77 -10.02 6.57
N ASP A 106 14.21 -9.23 5.65
CA ASP A 106 14.49 -7.79 5.52
C ASP A 106 13.24 -7.06 4.98
N PRO A 107 12.30 -6.66 5.86
CA PRO A 107 11.07 -5.99 5.44
C PRO A 107 11.35 -4.60 4.82
N THR A 108 12.45 -3.96 5.20
CA THR A 108 12.87 -2.66 4.64
C THR A 108 13.16 -2.75 3.14
N GLU A 109 13.70 -3.87 2.68
CA GLU A 109 14.08 -4.08 1.28
C GLU A 109 12.83 -4.25 0.38
N VAL A 110 11.74 -4.79 0.93
CA VAL A 110 10.46 -4.90 0.23
C VAL A 110 9.94 -3.53 -0.18
N ILE A 111 9.97 -2.57 0.76
CA ILE A 111 9.52 -1.19 0.53
C ILE A 111 10.50 -0.45 -0.37
N ARG A 112 11.81 -0.55 -0.12
CA ARG A 112 12.86 0.08 -0.95
C ARG A 112 12.72 -0.33 -2.41
N LYS A 113 12.64 -1.63 -2.70
CA LYS A 113 12.46 -2.15 -4.06
C LYS A 113 11.15 -1.70 -4.70
N ALA A 114 10.07 -1.55 -3.92
CA ALA A 114 8.80 -1.07 -4.44
C ALA A 114 8.91 0.40 -4.90
N ILE A 115 9.48 1.28 -4.06
CA ILE A 115 9.65 2.70 -4.37
C ILE A 115 10.65 2.89 -5.53
N MET A 116 11.79 2.22 -5.47
CA MET A 116 12.83 2.29 -6.51
C MET A 116 12.29 1.93 -7.89
N ARG A 117 11.37 0.96 -7.98
CA ARG A 117 10.70 0.58 -9.24
C ARG A 117 9.65 1.59 -9.72
N MET A 118 9.19 2.51 -8.86
CA MET A 118 8.28 3.60 -9.21
C MET A 118 9.01 4.90 -9.58
N LEU A 119 10.29 5.03 -9.24
CA LEU A 119 11.11 6.17 -9.66
C LEU A 119 11.49 6.07 -11.15
N PRO A 120 11.62 7.21 -11.86
CA PRO A 120 12.06 7.22 -13.25
C PRO A 120 13.46 6.61 -13.38
N ARG A 121 13.69 5.85 -14.46
CA ARG A 121 14.99 5.23 -14.72
C ARG A 121 15.93 6.26 -15.35
N ASN A 122 16.59 7.05 -14.52
CA ASN A 122 17.60 8.04 -14.93
C ASN A 122 18.75 8.09 -13.91
N LYS A 123 19.77 8.91 -14.18
CA LYS A 123 20.93 9.08 -13.28
C LYS A 123 20.53 9.60 -11.89
N LEU A 124 19.49 10.44 -11.81
CA LEU A 124 18.95 10.98 -10.56
C LEU A 124 18.23 9.93 -9.69
N ARG A 125 17.94 8.72 -10.22
CA ARG A 125 17.21 7.70 -9.48
C ARG A 125 17.96 7.27 -8.22
N ASP A 126 19.28 7.12 -8.33
CA ASP A 126 20.09 6.63 -7.23
C ASP A 126 20.30 7.71 -6.16
N ASP A 127 20.36 8.98 -6.57
CA ASP A 127 20.40 10.13 -5.64
C ASP A 127 19.07 10.27 -4.89
N ARG A 128 17.94 10.09 -5.58
CA ARG A 128 16.61 10.03 -4.98
C ARG A 128 16.45 8.85 -4.01
N ASP A 129 16.99 7.67 -4.32
CA ASP A 129 16.97 6.52 -3.39
C ASP A 129 17.79 6.77 -2.11
N ARG A 130 18.84 7.59 -2.20
CA ARG A 130 19.61 7.99 -1.01
C ARG A 130 18.78 8.85 -0.05
N LYS A 131 17.79 9.63 -0.54
CA LYS A 131 16.84 10.40 0.28
C LYS A 131 15.81 9.54 1.04
N LEU A 132 15.73 8.23 0.75
CA LEU A 132 14.83 7.29 1.41
C LEU A 132 15.50 6.60 2.61
N ARG A 133 14.97 6.78 3.81
CA ARG A 133 15.37 6.05 5.02
C ARG A 133 14.22 5.19 5.50
N ILE A 134 14.46 3.90 5.71
CA ILE A 134 13.42 2.93 6.03
C ILE A 134 13.84 2.16 7.27
N PHE A 135 12.95 2.12 8.26
CA PHE A 135 13.12 1.45 9.54
C PHE A 135 12.05 0.37 9.70
N ALA A 136 12.47 -0.79 10.24
CA ALA A 136 11.56 -1.89 10.49
C ALA A 136 10.61 -1.60 11.68
N GLY A 137 11.12 -0.90 12.70
CA GLY A 137 10.37 -0.47 13.88
C GLY A 137 9.85 0.97 13.76
N SER A 138 9.28 1.46 14.86
CA SER A 138 8.75 2.82 14.99
C SER A 138 9.82 3.89 15.20
N GLU A 139 11.01 3.48 15.66
CA GLU A 139 12.09 4.38 16.04
C GLU A 139 12.97 4.79 14.85
N HIS A 140 13.46 6.03 14.87
CA HIS A 140 14.45 6.55 13.93
C HIS A 140 15.42 7.52 14.62
N PRO A 141 16.68 7.65 14.16
CA PRO A 141 17.68 8.49 14.81
C PRO A 141 17.58 10.00 14.46
N PHE A 142 16.64 10.41 13.62
CA PHE A 142 16.55 11.78 13.10
C PHE A 142 15.77 12.76 13.99
N GLY A 143 15.76 12.55 15.30
CA GLY A 143 14.97 13.35 16.25
C GLY A 143 15.36 14.83 16.32
N ASP A 144 16.60 15.17 15.96
CA ASP A 144 17.13 16.54 16.05
C ASP A 144 16.60 17.48 14.95
N ARG A 145 15.93 16.93 13.92
CA ARG A 145 15.48 17.68 12.75
C ARG A 145 13.98 17.99 12.84
N ALA A 146 13.57 19.10 12.23
CA ALA A 146 12.16 19.44 12.08
C ALA A 146 11.49 18.43 11.12
N ILE A 147 10.69 17.53 11.69
CA ILE A 147 10.00 16.47 10.96
C ILE A 147 8.52 16.80 10.81
N GLU A 148 8.02 16.71 9.58
CA GLU A 148 6.60 16.81 9.25
C GLU A 148 5.99 15.39 9.11
N PRO A 149 4.99 15.00 9.92
CA PRO A 149 4.30 13.74 9.71
C PRO A 149 3.46 13.83 8.43
N TYR A 150 3.66 12.87 7.51
CA TYR A 150 2.87 12.81 6.29
C TYR A 150 1.61 11.99 6.50
N VAL A 151 0.46 12.64 6.32
CA VAL A 151 -0.85 11.98 6.34
C VAL A 151 -1.22 11.56 4.92
N MET A 152 -1.54 10.29 4.73
CA MET A 152 -2.02 9.83 3.43
C MET A 152 -3.37 10.48 3.10
N PRO A 153 -3.60 10.92 1.85
CA PRO A 153 -4.86 11.51 1.47
C PRO A 153 -6.02 10.54 1.73
N PRO A 154 -7.13 11.02 2.33
CA PRO A 154 -8.26 10.16 2.68
C PRO A 154 -8.83 9.52 1.43
N ARG A 155 -9.08 8.22 1.49
CA ARG A 155 -9.60 7.46 0.35
C ARG A 155 -10.86 6.71 0.72
N GLN A 156 -11.88 6.87 -0.11
CA GLN A 156 -13.09 6.07 -0.01
C GLN A 156 -12.81 4.65 -0.53
N VAL A 157 -12.56 3.73 0.39
CA VAL A 157 -12.41 2.30 0.07
C VAL A 157 -13.79 1.68 0.00
N ARG A 158 -14.05 0.89 -1.04
CA ARG A 158 -15.24 0.03 -1.06
C ARG A 158 -15.02 -1.09 -0.06
N GLU A 159 -15.75 -1.06 1.06
CA GLU A 159 -15.69 -2.08 2.11
C GLU A 159 -16.01 -3.47 1.56
N MET A 160 -16.97 -3.57 0.64
CA MET A 160 -17.39 -4.83 0.05
C MET A 160 -17.27 -4.87 -1.46
N ARG A 161 -17.00 -6.07 -1.98
CA ARG A 161 -17.14 -6.38 -3.40
C ARG A 161 -18.59 -6.15 -3.83
N PRO A 162 -18.86 -5.55 -5.02
CA PRO A 162 -20.22 -5.28 -5.47
C PRO A 162 -21.14 -6.52 -5.47
N ARG A 163 -20.61 -7.70 -5.81
CA ARG A 163 -21.36 -8.96 -5.75
C ARG A 163 -21.73 -9.36 -4.32
N ALA A 164 -20.80 -9.25 -3.37
CA ALA A 164 -21.06 -9.54 -1.96
C ALA A 164 -22.07 -8.55 -1.35
N ARG A 165 -21.92 -7.25 -1.65
CA ARG A 165 -22.88 -6.21 -1.25
C ARG A 165 -24.29 -6.49 -1.80
N ARG A 166 -24.40 -6.84 -3.08
CA ARG A 166 -25.68 -7.22 -3.70
C ARG A 166 -26.28 -8.48 -3.07
N ALA A 167 -25.47 -9.47 -2.73
CA ALA A 167 -25.94 -10.68 -2.06
C ALA A 167 -26.47 -10.38 -0.64
N MET A 168 -25.77 -9.54 0.14
CA MET A 168 -26.25 -9.10 1.45
C MET A 168 -27.56 -8.32 1.34
N ILE A 169 -27.67 -7.35 0.42
CA ILE A 169 -28.90 -6.58 0.23
C ILE A 169 -30.07 -7.51 -0.13
N ARG A 170 -29.83 -8.51 -0.99
CA ARG A 170 -30.84 -9.52 -1.33
C ARG A 170 -31.22 -10.40 -0.14
N ALA A 171 -30.25 -10.77 0.70
CA ALA A 171 -30.49 -11.56 1.91
C ALA A 171 -31.25 -10.77 2.97
N GLN A 172 -30.88 -9.51 3.20
CA GLN A 172 -31.57 -8.56 4.09
C GLN A 172 -33.00 -8.33 3.62
N LYS A 173 -33.20 -8.01 2.34
CA LYS A 173 -34.53 -7.82 1.77
C LYS A 173 -35.39 -9.08 1.88
N LYS A 174 -34.81 -10.27 1.63
CA LYS A 174 -35.52 -11.55 1.81
C LYS A 174 -35.88 -11.81 3.29
N ALA A 175 -35.00 -11.47 4.22
CA ALA A 175 -35.26 -11.59 5.65
C ALA A 175 -36.33 -10.59 6.13
N GLU A 176 -36.34 -9.36 5.61
CA GLU A 176 -37.37 -8.35 5.84
C GLU A 176 -38.72 -8.80 5.27
N GLU A 177 -38.77 -9.34 4.05
CA GLU A 177 -39.98 -9.89 3.42
C GLU A 177 -40.54 -11.09 4.22
N GLN A 178 -39.67 -11.93 4.79
CA GLN A 178 -40.06 -13.04 5.67
C GLN A 178 -40.56 -12.55 7.03
N ALA A 179 -39.97 -11.49 7.59
CA ALA A 179 -40.41 -10.87 8.83
C ALA A 179 -41.73 -10.09 8.68
N GLN A 180 -42.01 -9.55 7.49
CA GLN A 180 -43.25 -8.84 7.15
C GLN A 180 -44.40 -9.78 6.73
N GLY A 181 -44.22 -11.11 6.80
CA GLY A 181 -45.31 -12.08 6.67
C GLY A 181 -46.06 -12.08 5.32
N THR A 182 -45.50 -11.51 4.25
CA THR A 182 -46.14 -11.48 2.93
C THR A 182 -45.66 -12.65 2.06
N THR A 183 -46.18 -13.85 2.30
CA THR A 183 -46.01 -14.98 1.38
C THR A 183 -46.81 -14.76 0.11
N ASN A 184 -46.23 -14.06 -0.87
CA ASN A 184 -46.83 -13.94 -2.20
C ASN A 184 -46.47 -15.18 -3.03
N THR A 185 -47.23 -16.27 -2.85
CA THR A 185 -47.13 -17.50 -3.66
C THR A 185 -47.54 -17.23 -5.11
N LYS A 186 -46.60 -16.80 -5.95
CA LYS A 186 -46.77 -16.85 -7.41
C LYS A 186 -46.58 -18.30 -7.88
N LYS A 187 -47.67 -19.07 -7.85
CA LYS A 187 -47.80 -20.39 -8.49
C LYS A 187 -47.46 -20.26 -9.98
N GLY A 188 -46.38 -20.91 -10.42
CA GLY A 188 -46.09 -21.07 -11.85
C GLY A 188 -47.20 -21.88 -12.50
N LYS A 189 -47.94 -21.25 -13.42
CA LYS A 189 -49.01 -21.88 -14.22
C LYS A 189 -48.33 -22.90 -15.15
N LYS A 190 -48.37 -24.19 -14.76
CA LYS A 190 -48.03 -25.32 -15.64
C LYS A 190 -49.01 -25.26 -16.81
N ARG A 191 -48.50 -25.17 -18.04
CA ARG A 191 -49.33 -25.23 -19.25
C ARG A 191 -49.72 -26.70 -19.44
N ASP A 192 -50.93 -27.05 -19.03
CA ASP A 192 -51.53 -28.32 -19.42
C ASP A 192 -51.84 -28.25 -20.93
N LYS A 193 -51.25 -29.17 -21.70
CA LYS A 193 -51.61 -29.40 -23.10
C LYS A 193 -52.93 -30.18 -23.10
N PRO A 194 -53.98 -29.75 -23.81
CA PRO A 194 -55.10 -30.64 -24.07
C PRO A 194 -54.70 -31.64 -25.15
N GLU A 195 -54.82 -32.92 -24.82
CA GLU A 195 -54.89 -34.02 -25.78
C GLU A 195 -56.11 -33.77 -26.68
N ALA A 196 -55.87 -33.68 -27.98
CA ALA A 196 -56.92 -33.77 -28.99
C ALA A 196 -56.78 -35.15 -29.63
N GLU A 197 -57.47 -36.12 -29.06
CA GLU A 197 -58.03 -37.22 -29.85
C GLU A 197 -59.07 -36.61 -30.81
N ILE A 198 -59.04 -37.03 -32.08
CA ILE A 198 -60.15 -37.72 -32.74
C ILE A 198 -59.74 -38.02 -34.20
N SER A 199 -59.96 -39.28 -34.53
CA SER A 199 -59.95 -39.97 -35.82
C SER A 199 -60.85 -39.38 -36.90
N ALA A 200 -60.38 -39.35 -38.15
CA ALA A 200 -60.97 -39.92 -39.36
C ALA A 200 -60.19 -39.44 -40.60
#